data_AF-A0A3D0UJL8-F1
#
_entry.id   AF-A0A3D0UJL8-F1
#
_cell.length_a   1.000
_cell.length_b   1.000
_cell.length_c   1.000
_cell.angle_alpha   90.00
_cell.angle_beta   90.00
_cell.angle_gamma   90.00
#
_symmetry.space_group_name_H-M   'P 1'
#
loop_
_entity.id
_entity.type
_entity.pdbx_description
1 polymer ?
#
loop_
_entity_poly.entity_id
_entity_poly.type
_entity_poly.pdbx_seq_one_letter_code
_entity_poly.pdbx_strand_id
1 'polypeptide(L)'
;MRRITKLLIGLLVILLVSAGILWLFWRYQLIPLETLVLPSPAGETVVDDGSGTRMTAKNAYAVAEPLAQGWANDARLISTQATFEPGSDIQSGEGDWTLVFYSPEKFSTALISVMENKATLINERNATQNPVLHELDAWQIDSPNVVNQMLKEGGDEFLRSQPGAVLVLSLDMEGQGGWKGRFIHKETRRTFTVQLGAEKGEVIAVQQTG
;
A
#
# COMPACT_ATOMS: atom_id res chain seq x y z
N MET A 1 -52.02 -21.34 19.00
CA MET A 1 -51.70 -20.01 18.43
C MET A 1 -50.54 -19.29 19.13
N ARG A 2 -50.54 -19.09 20.46
CA ARG A 2 -49.47 -18.34 21.18
C ARG A 2 -48.02 -18.84 21.04
N ARG A 3 -47.78 -20.13 20.75
CA ARG A 3 -46.41 -20.68 20.56
C ARG A 3 -45.82 -20.39 19.16
N ILE A 4 -46.68 -20.35 18.14
CA ILE A 4 -46.27 -20.10 16.74
C ILE A 4 -45.88 -18.63 16.57
N THR A 5 -46.58 -17.71 17.24
CA THR A 5 -46.25 -16.27 17.22
C THR A 5 -44.88 -15.98 17.84
N LYS A 6 -44.50 -16.69 18.92
CA LYS A 6 -43.18 -16.52 19.55
C LYS A 6 -42.03 -17.03 18.67
N LEU A 7 -42.25 -18.12 17.93
CA LEU A 7 -41.27 -18.65 16.97
C LEU A 7 -41.08 -17.70 15.77
N LEU A 8 -42.17 -17.12 15.26
CA LEU A 8 -42.12 -16.16 14.15
C LEU A 8 -41.39 -14.87 14.53
N ILE A 9 -41.62 -14.34 15.74
CA ILE A 9 -40.92 -13.14 16.24
C ILE A 9 -39.42 -13.43 16.40
N GLY A 10 -39.05 -14.60 16.95
CA GLY A 10 -37.64 -14.98 17.09
C GLY A 10 -36.92 -15.08 15.74
N LEU A 11 -37.56 -15.71 14.75
CA LEU A 11 -37.00 -15.82 13.40
C LEU A 11 -36.81 -14.46 12.73
N LEU A 12 -37.77 -13.55 12.89
CA LEU A 12 -37.72 -12.20 12.33
C LEU A 12 -36.54 -11.40 12.90
N VAL A 13 -36.31 -11.48 14.21
CA VAL A 13 -35.17 -10.78 14.85
C VAL A 13 -33.84 -11.31 14.34
N ILE A 14 -33.70 -12.63 14.19
CA ILE A 14 -32.47 -13.23 13.65
C ILE A 14 -32.22 -12.78 12.21
N LEU A 15 -33.27 -12.72 11.38
CA LEU A 15 -33.19 -12.24 10.00
C LEU A 15 -32.79 -10.77 9.91
N LEU A 16 -33.29 -9.92 10.80
CA LEU A 16 -32.92 -8.50 10.84
C LEU A 16 -31.47 -8.30 11.29
N VAL A 17 -31.00 -9.09 12.27
CA VAL A 17 -29.62 -9.05 12.73
C VAL A 17 -28.67 -9.54 11.63
N SER A 18 -28.99 -10.66 10.97
CA SER A 18 -28.15 -11.17 9.89
C SER A 18 -28.13 -10.24 8.68
N ALA A 19 -29.26 -9.63 8.31
CA ALA A 19 -29.31 -8.62 7.26
C ALA A 19 -28.48 -7.37 7.63
N GLY A 20 -28.52 -6.91 8.89
CA GLY A 20 -27.71 -5.81 9.37
C GLY A 20 -26.20 -6.10 9.34
N ILE A 21 -25.81 -7.31 9.74
CA ILE A 21 -24.41 -7.77 9.68
C ILE A 21 -23.95 -7.89 8.23
N LEU A 22 -24.79 -8.45 7.34
CA LEU A 22 -24.47 -8.57 5.92
C LEU A 22 -24.34 -7.19 5.27
N TRP A 23 -25.21 -6.25 5.63
CA TRP A 23 -25.16 -4.86 5.15
C TRP A 23 -23.91 -4.13 5.66
N LEU A 24 -23.54 -4.29 6.93
CA LEU A 24 -22.29 -3.77 7.48
C LEU A 24 -21.08 -4.37 6.77
N PHE A 25 -21.05 -5.69 6.58
CA PHE A 25 -19.99 -6.38 5.88
C PHE A 25 -19.82 -5.90 4.43
N TRP A 26 -20.94 -5.70 3.72
CA TRP A 26 -20.95 -5.12 2.37
C TRP A 26 -20.43 -3.68 2.35
N ARG A 27 -20.75 -2.89 3.38
CA ARG A 27 -20.23 -1.51 3.52
C ARG A 27 -18.72 -1.47 3.75
N TYR A 28 -18.19 -2.42 4.51
CA TYR A 28 -16.74 -2.50 4.77
C TYR A 28 -15.93 -3.10 3.60
N GLN A 29 -16.55 -3.91 2.73
CA GLN A 29 -15.92 -4.39 1.49
C GLN A 29 -15.78 -3.31 0.41
N LEU A 30 -16.49 -2.19 0.56
CA LEU A 30 -16.47 -1.04 -0.35
C LEU A 30 -15.81 0.17 0.32
N ILE A 31 -14.64 0.00 0.92
CA ILE A 31 -13.66 1.09 0.89
C ILE A 31 -13.11 1.03 -0.53
N PRO A 32 -13.57 1.85 -1.48
CA PRO A 32 -12.71 2.13 -2.61
C PRO A 32 -11.41 2.61 -1.97
N LEU A 33 -10.29 1.98 -2.32
CA LEU A 33 -9.06 2.75 -2.38
C LEU A 33 -9.43 3.86 -3.36
N GLU A 34 -9.93 4.99 -2.84
CA GLU A 34 -9.75 6.27 -3.46
C GLU A 34 -8.24 6.32 -3.61
N THR A 35 -7.82 5.93 -4.81
CA THR A 35 -6.57 6.34 -5.40
C THR A 35 -6.34 7.75 -4.89
N LEU A 36 -5.28 7.91 -4.09
CA LEU A 36 -4.66 9.21 -3.90
C LEU A 36 -4.23 9.67 -5.30
N VAL A 37 -5.18 10.16 -6.09
CA VAL A 37 -4.92 11.00 -7.23
C VAL A 37 -4.51 12.29 -6.57
N LEU A 38 -3.22 12.41 -6.31
CA LEU A 38 -2.61 13.70 -6.05
C LEU A 38 -3.12 14.65 -7.14
N PRO A 39 -3.54 15.88 -6.82
CA PRO A 39 -3.72 16.87 -7.86
C PRO A 39 -2.40 16.95 -8.62
N SER A 40 -2.43 16.52 -9.89
CA SER A 40 -1.36 16.84 -10.82
C SER A 40 -1.21 18.35 -10.78
N PRO A 41 -0.05 18.91 -10.39
CA PRO A 41 0.12 20.35 -10.41
C PRO A 41 -0.24 20.84 -11.81
N ALA A 42 -1.29 21.66 -11.88
CA ALA A 42 -1.71 22.24 -13.13
C ALA A 42 -0.60 23.21 -13.56
N GLY A 43 0.11 22.85 -14.62
CA GLY A 43 0.99 23.74 -15.35
C GLY A 43 2.46 23.68 -14.95
N GLU A 44 3.13 22.61 -15.33
CA GLU A 44 4.43 22.68 -15.98
C GLU A 44 4.67 21.33 -16.65
N THR A 45 4.75 21.30 -17.98
CA THR A 45 5.30 20.16 -18.69
C THR A 45 6.80 20.15 -18.42
N VAL A 46 7.18 19.67 -17.24
CA VAL A 46 8.54 19.20 -16.99
C VAL A 46 8.67 17.97 -17.86
N VAL A 47 9.45 18.10 -18.93
CA VAL A 47 9.99 16.94 -19.63
C VAL A 47 10.89 16.27 -18.61
N ASP A 48 10.36 15.27 -17.91
CA ASP A 48 11.14 14.36 -17.08
C ASP A 48 12.15 13.69 -18.00
N ASP A 49 13.42 14.09 -17.88
CA ASP A 49 14.52 13.52 -18.65
C ASP A 49 14.96 12.15 -18.07
N GLY A 50 14.28 11.67 -17.03
CA GLY A 50 14.54 10.39 -16.39
C GLY A 50 15.91 10.31 -15.71
N SER A 51 16.61 11.43 -15.53
CA SER A 51 17.97 11.49 -14.97
C SER A 51 18.01 11.63 -13.45
N GLY A 52 16.84 11.74 -12.81
CA GLY A 52 16.70 11.69 -11.37
C GLY A 52 17.31 10.41 -10.79
N THR A 53 18.16 10.54 -9.77
CA THR A 53 18.70 9.37 -9.07
C THR A 53 17.55 8.67 -8.33
N ARG A 54 17.07 7.57 -8.91
CA ARG A 54 16.10 6.67 -8.29
C ARG A 54 16.75 5.94 -7.13
N MET A 55 15.92 5.53 -6.17
CA MET A 55 16.42 4.95 -4.92
C MET A 55 15.63 3.70 -4.54
N THR A 56 16.26 2.81 -3.78
CA THR A 56 15.56 1.72 -3.12
C THR A 56 14.67 2.25 -1.98
N ALA A 57 13.76 1.43 -1.48
CA ALA A 57 12.89 1.83 -0.38
C ALA A 57 13.66 2.21 0.89
N LYS A 58 14.69 1.44 1.27
CA LYS A 58 15.49 1.76 2.46
C LYS A 58 16.25 3.08 2.30
N ASN A 59 16.80 3.33 1.11
CA ASN A 59 17.48 4.59 0.84
C ASN A 59 16.48 5.77 0.87
N ALA A 60 15.29 5.61 0.29
CA ALA A 60 14.25 6.63 0.38
C ALA A 60 13.81 6.89 1.82
N TYR A 61 13.67 5.85 2.64
CA TYR A 61 13.41 5.98 4.07
C TYR A 61 14.51 6.77 4.79
N ALA A 62 15.78 6.47 4.55
CA ALA A 62 16.90 7.19 5.17
C ALA A 62 16.90 8.69 4.82
N VAL A 63 16.42 9.08 3.64
CA VAL A 63 16.26 10.48 3.24
C VAL A 63 15.01 11.13 3.87
N ALA A 64 13.92 10.37 4.02
CA ALA A 64 12.65 10.87 4.56
C ALA A 64 12.64 10.98 6.10
N GLU A 65 13.36 10.10 6.80
CA GLU A 65 13.32 9.99 8.26
C GLU A 65 13.66 11.31 8.98
N PRO A 66 14.75 12.05 8.64
CA PRO A 66 15.05 13.30 9.33
C PRO A 66 13.95 14.35 9.15
N LEU A 67 13.30 14.37 7.98
CA LEU A 67 12.17 15.27 7.71
C LEU A 67 10.94 14.87 8.54
N ALA A 68 10.67 13.57 8.65
CA ALA A 68 9.59 13.05 9.50
C ALA A 68 9.83 13.35 10.99
N GLN A 69 11.06 13.18 11.47
CA GLN A 69 11.45 13.52 12.85
C GLN A 69 11.38 15.03 13.12
N GLY A 70 11.77 15.85 12.13
CA GLY A 70 11.59 17.31 12.21
C GLY A 70 10.12 17.74 12.23
N TRP A 71 9.25 16.96 11.57
CA TRP A 71 7.80 17.14 11.67
C TRP A 71 7.26 16.70 13.04
N ALA A 72 7.65 15.54 13.55
CA ALA A 72 7.32 15.06 14.90
C ALA A 72 8.41 14.11 15.42
N ASN A 73 8.92 14.37 16.63
CA ASN A 73 10.04 13.61 17.20
C ASN A 73 9.73 12.11 17.39
N ASP A 74 8.45 11.76 17.53
CA ASP A 74 7.95 10.40 17.71
C ASP A 74 7.39 9.80 16.40
N ALA A 75 7.71 10.39 15.24
CA ALA A 75 7.26 9.90 13.95
C ALA A 75 7.76 8.47 13.68
N ARG A 76 6.82 7.56 13.41
CA ARG A 76 7.07 6.15 13.06
C ARG A 76 6.57 5.86 11.66
N LEU A 77 7.32 5.05 10.89
CA LEU A 77 6.92 4.64 9.54
C LEU A 77 5.67 3.73 9.61
N ILE A 78 4.63 4.07 8.84
CA ILE A 78 3.45 3.23 8.59
C ILE A 78 3.66 2.43 7.31
N SER A 79 3.99 3.11 6.21
CA SER A 79 4.05 2.47 4.90
C SER A 79 4.99 3.20 3.96
N THR A 80 5.52 2.48 2.98
CA THR A 80 6.23 3.06 1.83
C THR A 80 5.70 2.45 0.54
N GLN A 81 5.58 3.23 -0.52
CA GLN A 81 5.03 2.80 -1.81
C GLN A 81 5.77 3.43 -2.99
N ALA A 82 5.99 2.66 -4.04
CA ALA A 82 6.45 3.11 -5.35
C ALA A 82 5.57 2.52 -6.47
N THR A 83 5.51 3.22 -7.60
CA THR A 83 4.87 2.73 -8.84
C THR A 83 5.90 2.64 -9.94
N PHE A 84 5.96 1.51 -10.62
CA PHE A 84 6.86 1.26 -11.73
C PHE A 84 6.05 1.12 -13.02
N GLU A 85 6.34 2.03 -13.95
CA GLU A 85 5.65 2.12 -15.24
C GLU A 85 6.09 0.99 -16.19
N PRO A 86 5.28 0.67 -17.22
CA PRO A 86 5.61 -0.38 -18.15
C PRO A 86 6.90 -0.08 -18.91
N GLY A 87 7.79 -1.07 -19.01
CA GLY A 87 9.09 -0.92 -19.69
C GLY A 87 10.17 -0.23 -18.85
N SER A 88 9.87 0.18 -17.61
CA SER A 88 10.92 0.60 -16.66
C SER A 88 11.79 -0.57 -16.22
N ASP A 89 12.98 -0.27 -15.69
CA ASP A 89 13.82 -1.27 -15.03
C ASP A 89 13.25 -1.63 -13.64
N ILE A 90 12.16 -2.39 -13.65
CA ILE A 90 11.49 -2.85 -12.43
C ILE A 90 12.47 -3.64 -11.54
N GLN A 91 13.39 -4.41 -12.14
CA GLN A 91 14.32 -5.30 -11.43
C GLN A 91 15.30 -4.55 -10.52
N SER A 92 15.62 -3.30 -10.85
CA SER A 92 16.38 -2.42 -9.97
C SER A 92 15.69 -2.25 -8.60
N GLY A 93 14.36 -2.31 -8.54
CA GLY A 93 13.58 -1.94 -7.36
C GLY A 93 13.75 -0.47 -6.96
N GLU A 94 14.32 0.36 -7.84
CA GLU A 94 14.58 1.77 -7.62
C GLU A 94 13.48 2.63 -8.25
N GLY A 95 12.92 3.55 -7.48
CA GLY A 95 11.84 4.41 -7.96
C GLY A 95 11.63 5.64 -7.10
N ASP A 96 10.58 6.37 -7.43
CA ASP A 96 10.07 7.46 -6.60
C ASP A 96 9.17 6.90 -5.52
N TRP A 97 9.49 7.21 -4.27
CA TRP A 97 8.83 6.62 -3.12
C TRP A 97 7.96 7.64 -2.42
N THR A 98 6.80 7.18 -1.98
CA THR A 98 5.94 7.90 -1.05
C THR A 98 5.90 7.15 0.27
N LEU A 99 6.20 7.85 1.36
CA LEU A 99 6.25 7.32 2.71
C LEU A 99 5.18 7.98 3.57
N VAL A 100 4.53 7.19 4.41
CA VAL A 100 3.57 7.66 5.41
C VAL A 100 4.14 7.44 6.79
N PHE A 101 4.19 8.50 7.58
CA PHE A 101 4.62 8.47 8.98
C PHE A 101 3.45 8.80 9.91
N TYR A 102 3.46 8.25 11.12
CA TYR A 102 2.49 8.54 12.18
C TYR A 102 3.18 9.04 13.44
N SER A 103 2.58 10.05 14.07
CA SER A 103 2.97 10.54 15.39
C SER A 103 1.86 10.23 16.40
N PRO A 104 2.11 9.34 17.37
CA PRO A 104 1.20 9.13 18.51
C PRO A 104 0.89 10.40 19.30
N GLU A 105 1.89 11.27 19.53
CA GLU A 105 1.77 12.51 20.28
C GLU A 105 0.86 13.52 19.57
N LYS A 106 1.02 13.68 18.25
CA LYS A 106 0.17 14.57 17.45
C LYS A 106 -1.16 13.95 17.04
N PHE A 107 -1.27 12.63 17.11
CA PHE A 107 -2.37 11.86 16.54
C PHE A 107 -2.62 12.20 15.05
N SER A 108 -1.54 12.31 14.29
CA SER A 108 -1.53 12.73 12.88
C SER A 108 -0.63 11.85 12.03
N THR A 109 -0.85 11.88 10.73
CA THR A 109 0.00 11.26 9.71
C THR A 109 0.61 12.30 8.78
N ALA A 110 1.87 12.09 8.39
CA ALA A 110 2.58 12.87 7.39
C ALA A 110 2.83 12.03 6.13
N LEU A 111 2.51 12.59 4.96
CA LEU A 111 2.82 12.04 3.66
C LEU A 111 4.07 12.72 3.11
N ILE A 112 5.15 11.97 2.94
CA ILE A 112 6.43 12.46 2.43
C ILE A 112 6.71 11.80 1.08
N SER A 113 7.02 12.60 0.07
CA SER A 113 7.52 12.11 -1.22
C SER A 113 9.04 12.19 -1.26
N VAL A 114 9.69 11.17 -1.79
CA VAL A 114 11.13 11.12 -2.05
C VAL A 114 11.33 10.91 -3.54
N MET A 115 11.81 11.96 -4.18
CA MET A 115 12.15 12.00 -5.61
C MET A 115 13.52 12.63 -5.75
N GLU A 116 14.35 12.11 -6.64
CA GLU A 116 15.69 12.67 -6.93
C GLU A 116 16.55 12.89 -5.67
N ASN A 117 16.53 11.93 -4.74
CA ASN A 117 17.23 12.01 -3.46
C ASN A 117 16.81 13.21 -2.57
N LYS A 118 15.58 13.70 -2.73
CA LYS A 118 15.01 14.78 -1.93
C LYS A 118 13.67 14.39 -1.32
N ALA A 119 13.59 14.46 0.02
CA ALA A 119 12.33 14.33 0.74
C ALA A 119 11.57 15.65 0.78
N THR A 120 10.25 15.59 0.54
CA THR A 120 9.33 16.72 0.64
C THR A 120 8.06 16.30 1.37
N LEU A 121 7.64 17.07 2.37
CA LEU A 121 6.36 16.88 3.05
C LEU A 121 5.24 17.36 2.12
N ILE A 122 4.40 16.43 1.68
CA ILE A 122 3.31 16.69 0.73
C ILE A 122 2.03 17.06 1.47
N ASN A 123 1.73 16.36 2.57
CA ASN A 123 0.48 16.56 3.29
C ASN A 123 0.59 16.10 4.75
N GLU A 124 -0.25 16.67 5.60
CA GLU A 124 -0.50 16.22 6.96
C GLU A 124 -2.00 16.02 7.17
N ARG A 125 -2.39 14.98 7.89
CA ARG A 125 -3.79 14.70 8.22
C ARG A 125 -3.91 14.17 9.63
N ASN A 126 -5.00 14.52 10.32
CA ASN A 126 -5.35 13.89 11.59
C ASN A 126 -5.58 12.39 11.35
N ALA A 127 -5.02 11.56 12.22
CA ALA A 127 -5.30 10.14 12.21
C ALA A 127 -6.73 9.88 12.72
N THR A 128 -7.34 8.81 12.25
CA THR A 128 -8.64 8.34 12.73
C THR A 128 -8.53 7.22 13.76
N GLN A 129 -7.34 6.61 13.85
CA GLN A 129 -7.04 5.49 14.73
C GLN A 129 -5.56 5.53 15.14
N ASN A 130 -5.22 4.81 16.21
CA ASN A 130 -3.85 4.56 16.61
C ASN A 130 -3.38 3.23 15.99
N PRO A 131 -2.53 3.24 14.96
CA PRO A 131 -2.08 2.03 14.30
C PRO A 131 -1.19 1.17 15.21
N VAL A 132 -1.33 -0.14 15.10
CA VAL A 132 -0.41 -1.10 15.72
C VAL A 132 0.73 -1.35 14.74
N LEU A 133 1.85 -0.67 14.98
CA LEU A 133 3.03 -0.73 14.13
C LEU A 133 3.99 -1.82 14.57
N HIS A 134 4.55 -2.53 13.60
CA HIS A 134 5.72 -3.36 13.77
C HIS A 134 6.95 -2.50 14.07
N GLU A 135 7.90 -3.13 14.76
CA GLU A 135 9.21 -2.52 14.91
C GLU A 135 9.90 -2.41 13.55
N LEU A 136 10.57 -1.28 13.33
CA LEU A 136 11.28 -1.03 12.07
C LEU A 136 12.34 -2.09 11.80
N ASP A 137 12.90 -2.69 12.85
CA ASP A 137 13.85 -3.79 12.78
C ASP A 137 13.27 -5.06 12.13
N ALA A 138 11.95 -5.20 12.01
CA ALA A 138 11.36 -6.29 11.24
C ALA A 138 11.58 -6.11 9.72
N TRP A 139 11.85 -4.89 9.24
CA TRP A 139 12.12 -4.61 7.83
C TRP A 139 13.57 -4.91 7.45
N GLN A 140 13.82 -6.17 7.08
CA GLN A 140 15.18 -6.66 6.81
C GLN A 140 15.51 -6.70 5.30
N ILE A 141 14.54 -6.96 4.43
CA ILE A 141 14.75 -6.99 2.97
C ILE A 141 14.39 -5.66 2.29
N ASP A 142 15.13 -5.26 1.26
CA ASP A 142 14.88 -4.03 0.51
C ASP A 142 14.15 -4.29 -0.83
N SER A 143 13.66 -3.24 -1.47
CA SER A 143 12.85 -3.28 -2.69
C SER A 143 13.44 -4.08 -3.85
N PRO A 144 14.77 -4.08 -4.15
CA PRO A 144 15.30 -4.87 -5.27
C PRO A 144 15.12 -6.38 -5.03
N ASN A 145 15.37 -6.85 -3.81
CA ASN A 145 15.22 -8.27 -3.46
C ASN A 145 13.74 -8.69 -3.48
N VAL A 146 12.86 -7.81 -2.99
CA VAL A 146 11.41 -8.01 -2.98
C VAL A 146 10.87 -8.14 -4.40
N VAL A 147 11.22 -7.21 -5.28
CA VAL A 147 10.82 -7.25 -6.68
C VAL A 147 11.30 -8.53 -7.35
N ASN A 148 12.59 -8.87 -7.17
CA ASN A 148 13.16 -10.08 -7.75
C ASN A 148 12.41 -11.34 -7.30
N GLN A 149 11.99 -11.41 -6.03
CA GLN A 149 11.16 -12.52 -5.57
C GLN A 149 9.76 -12.50 -6.21
N MET A 150 9.09 -11.35 -6.25
CA MET A 150 7.74 -11.25 -6.84
C MET A 150 7.71 -11.59 -8.33
N LEU A 151 8.76 -11.23 -9.06
CA LEU A 151 8.92 -11.62 -10.47
C LEU A 151 9.05 -13.15 -10.62
N LYS A 152 9.83 -13.80 -9.73
CA LYS A 152 9.97 -15.26 -9.70
C LYS A 152 8.68 -16.00 -9.35
N GLU A 153 7.82 -15.40 -8.54
CA GLU A 153 6.51 -15.98 -8.16
C GLU A 153 5.44 -15.91 -9.26
N GLY A 154 5.79 -15.47 -10.47
CA GLY A 154 4.87 -15.38 -11.61
C GLY A 154 4.60 -13.95 -12.09
N GLY A 155 5.15 -12.93 -11.42
CA GLY A 155 5.06 -11.54 -11.88
C GLY A 155 5.66 -11.33 -13.27
N ASP A 156 6.75 -12.05 -13.57
CA ASP A 156 7.41 -12.01 -14.88
C ASP A 156 6.54 -12.62 -15.99
N GLU A 157 5.86 -13.74 -15.73
CA GLU A 157 4.87 -14.32 -16.65
C GLU A 157 3.69 -13.36 -16.86
N PHE A 158 3.19 -12.75 -15.78
CA PHE A 158 2.11 -11.78 -15.86
C PHE A 158 2.48 -10.59 -16.76
N LEU A 159 3.66 -9.99 -16.55
CA LEU A 159 4.14 -8.85 -17.35
C LEU A 159 4.30 -9.19 -18.83
N ARG A 160 4.76 -10.42 -19.16
CA ARG A 160 4.80 -10.89 -20.57
C ARG A 160 3.41 -11.06 -21.17
N SER A 161 2.47 -11.62 -20.40
CA SER A 161 1.11 -11.88 -20.87
C SER A 161 0.23 -10.63 -20.92
N GLN A 162 0.59 -9.57 -20.19
CA GLN A 162 -0.11 -8.30 -20.11
C GLN A 162 0.88 -7.14 -20.36
N PRO A 163 1.36 -6.94 -21.60
CA PRO A 163 2.21 -5.81 -21.94
C PRO A 163 1.49 -4.51 -21.61
N GLY A 164 2.13 -3.60 -20.87
CA GLY A 164 1.48 -2.38 -20.37
C GLY A 164 0.97 -2.46 -18.94
N ALA A 165 1.15 -3.60 -18.25
CA ALA A 165 0.92 -3.67 -16.82
C ALA A 165 1.96 -2.85 -16.02
N VAL A 166 1.50 -2.20 -14.96
CA VAL A 166 2.32 -1.50 -13.97
C VAL A 166 2.56 -2.38 -12.75
N LEU A 167 3.66 -2.15 -12.04
CA LEU A 167 3.85 -2.68 -10.68
C LEU A 167 3.64 -1.56 -9.66
N VAL A 168 2.69 -1.76 -8.74
CA VAL A 168 2.62 -0.98 -7.50
C VAL A 168 3.23 -1.82 -6.40
N LEU A 169 4.33 -1.34 -5.81
CA LEU A 169 5.03 -1.99 -4.72
C LEU A 169 4.82 -1.21 -3.44
N SER A 170 4.40 -1.87 -2.37
CA SER A 170 4.27 -1.26 -1.06
C SER A 170 4.85 -2.13 0.05
N LEU A 171 5.45 -1.51 1.04
CA LEU A 171 5.69 -2.10 2.36
C LEU A 171 4.70 -1.48 3.34
N ASP A 172 4.01 -2.32 4.08
CA ASP A 172 3.13 -1.94 5.18
C ASP A 172 3.78 -2.39 6.50
N MET A 173 3.79 -1.53 7.51
CA MET A 173 4.29 -1.82 8.86
C MET A 173 3.16 -2.00 9.87
N GLU A 174 1.89 -1.83 9.48
CA GLU A 174 0.74 -2.16 10.31
C GLU A 174 0.47 -3.67 10.36
N GLY A 175 -0.12 -4.12 11.46
CA GLY A 175 -0.70 -5.47 11.54
C GLY A 175 0.35 -6.58 11.61
N GLN A 176 0.57 -7.32 10.51
CA GLN A 176 1.62 -8.35 10.41
C GLN A 176 2.89 -7.84 9.71
N GLY A 177 2.83 -6.64 9.13
CA GLY A 177 3.89 -6.10 8.29
C GLY A 177 4.07 -6.92 7.00
N GLY A 178 4.57 -6.29 5.95
CA GLY A 178 4.93 -7.03 4.76
C GLY A 178 4.93 -6.23 3.48
N TRP A 179 5.58 -6.83 2.49
CA TRP A 179 5.61 -6.33 1.13
C TRP A 179 4.40 -6.82 0.36
N LYS A 180 3.85 -5.94 -0.47
CA LYS A 180 2.78 -6.26 -1.40
C LYS A 180 3.13 -5.69 -2.76
N GLY A 181 3.25 -6.57 -3.75
CA GLY A 181 3.39 -6.20 -5.15
C GLY A 181 2.07 -6.45 -5.86
N ARG A 182 1.57 -5.43 -6.56
CA ARG A 182 0.37 -5.53 -7.39
C ARG A 182 0.74 -5.20 -8.82
N PHE A 183 0.69 -6.21 -9.68
CA PHE A 183 0.80 -6.06 -11.12
C PHE A 183 -0.60 -5.80 -11.68
N ILE A 184 -0.78 -4.68 -12.35
CA ILE A 184 -2.11 -4.20 -12.76
C ILE A 184 -2.07 -3.81 -14.22
N HIS A 185 -2.91 -4.44 -15.03
CA HIS A 185 -3.18 -3.98 -16.39
C HIS A 185 -4.50 -3.21 -16.42
N LYS A 186 -4.43 -1.89 -16.59
CA LYS A 186 -5.61 -1.00 -16.39
C LYS A 186 -6.76 -1.29 -17.35
N GLU A 187 -6.47 -1.63 -18.61
CA GLU A 187 -7.51 -1.82 -19.64
C GLU A 187 -8.26 -3.15 -19.47
N THR A 188 -7.52 -4.26 -19.39
CA THR A 188 -8.07 -5.61 -19.17
C THR A 188 -8.54 -5.84 -17.73
N ARG A 189 -8.21 -4.95 -16.79
CA ARG A 189 -8.47 -5.05 -15.35
C ARG A 189 -7.91 -6.30 -14.69
N ARG A 190 -7.01 -7.01 -15.37
CA ARG A 190 -6.33 -8.17 -14.80
C ARG A 190 -5.35 -7.70 -13.74
N THR A 191 -5.30 -8.44 -12.64
CA THR A 191 -4.38 -8.16 -11.55
C THR A 191 -3.69 -9.43 -11.08
N PHE A 192 -2.40 -9.33 -10.79
CA PHE A 192 -1.63 -10.35 -10.12
C PHE A 192 -1.01 -9.73 -8.88
N THR A 193 -1.14 -10.36 -7.72
CA THR A 193 -0.70 -9.84 -6.43
C THR A 193 0.15 -10.87 -5.71
N VAL A 194 1.29 -10.41 -5.20
CA VAL A 194 2.19 -11.20 -4.35
C VAL A 194 2.35 -10.47 -3.02
N GLN A 195 2.26 -11.21 -1.92
CA GLN A 195 2.54 -10.72 -0.58
C GLN A 195 3.73 -11.47 -0.01
N LEU A 196 4.71 -10.74 0.52
CA LEU A 196 5.90 -11.28 1.16
C LEU A 196 6.06 -10.74 2.59
N GLY A 197 6.66 -11.51 3.48
CA GLY A 197 7.03 -11.04 4.81
C GLY A 197 8.09 -9.94 4.77
N ALA A 198 8.05 -9.01 5.73
CA ALA A 198 9.01 -7.91 5.83
C ALA A 198 10.42 -8.36 6.26
N GLU A 199 10.51 -9.50 6.97
CA GLU A 199 11.75 -10.02 7.55
C GLU A 199 12.59 -10.81 6.55
N LYS A 200 12.02 -11.83 5.89
CA LYS A 200 12.81 -12.75 5.05
C LYS A 200 12.35 -12.76 3.60
N GLY A 201 11.24 -12.10 3.30
CA GLY A 201 10.67 -12.08 1.95
C GLY A 201 10.05 -13.42 1.59
N GLU A 202 9.69 -14.21 2.59
CA GLU A 202 8.92 -15.43 2.42
C GLU A 202 7.56 -15.09 1.81
N VAL A 203 7.13 -15.92 0.88
CA VAL A 203 5.85 -15.73 0.20
C VAL A 203 4.72 -16.05 1.17
N ILE A 204 3.91 -15.05 1.48
CA ILE A 204 2.73 -15.18 2.34
C ILE A 204 1.52 -15.58 1.49
N ALA A 205 1.35 -14.93 0.33
CA ALA A 205 0.21 -15.17 -0.55
C ALA A 205 0.51 -14.79 -2.00
N VAL A 206 -0.09 -15.54 -2.93
CA VAL A 206 -0.12 -15.23 -4.36
C VAL A 206 -1.56 -15.30 -4.83
N GLN A 207 -2.02 -14.27 -5.53
CA GLN A 207 -3.41 -14.14 -5.98
C GLN A 207 -3.45 -13.61 -7.40
N GLN A 208 -4.31 -14.18 -8.23
CA GLN A 208 -4.60 -13.68 -9.57
C GLN A 208 -6.11 -13.48 -9.72
N THR A 209 -6.49 -12.31 -10.20
CA THR A 209 -7.88 -11.96 -10.51
C THR A 209 -7.95 -11.59 -11.99
N GLY A 210 -8.92 -12.19 -12.69
CA GLY A 210 -9.18 -12.01 -14.11
C GLY A 210 -10.64 -11.73 -14.38
#